data_AF-A0A0M2JZW3-F1
#
_entry.id   AF-A0A0M2JZW3-F1
#
_cell.length_a   1.000
_cell.length_b   1.000
_cell.length_c   1.000
_cell.angle_alpha   90.00
_cell.angle_beta   90.00
_cell.angle_gamma   90.00
#
_symmetry.space_group_name_H-M   'P 1'
#
loop_
_entity.id
_entity.type
_entity.pdbx_description
1 polymer ?
#
loop_
_entity_poly.entity_id
_entity_poly.type
_entity_poly.pdbx_seq_one_letter_code
_entity_poly.pdbx_strand_id
1 'polypeptide(L)'
;MRIFLEDDAGLRELTDGGQPTIRVAAPDLQRARRVRSRIRSGPGNAAVILDVTVAVAGDFRAARGAFSELGASSGDTIRYAGTVAGLAGLVGDIASAGVADGVTLIGASAQQDLDRIGRDVLRVLSARDQVRAS
;
A
#
# COMPACT_ATOMS: atom_id res chain seq x y z
N MET A 1 2.48 -8.32 -7.80
CA MET A 1 1.74 -7.35 -6.95
C MET A 1 1.82 -5.98 -7.60
N ARG A 2 0.73 -5.20 -7.62
CA ARG A 2 0.74 -3.83 -8.17
C ARG A 2 0.98 -2.79 -7.08
N ILE A 3 1.73 -1.72 -7.38
CA ILE A 3 2.01 -0.64 -6.42
C ILE A 3 1.72 0.70 -7.08
N PHE A 4 0.89 1.49 -6.40
CA PHE A 4 0.56 2.86 -6.74
C PHE A 4 1.08 3.79 -5.66
N LEU A 5 1.34 5.04 -6.03
CA LEU A 5 1.64 6.13 -5.10
C LEU A 5 0.59 7.21 -5.26
N GLU A 6 0.21 7.82 -4.14
CA GLU A 6 -0.61 9.02 -4.13
C GLU A 6 0.08 10.08 -3.27
N ASP A 7 0.44 11.17 -3.94
CA ASP A 7 0.98 12.40 -3.36
C ASP A 7 0.24 13.61 -3.96
N ASP A 8 0.75 14.82 -3.71
CA ASP A 8 0.16 16.06 -4.21
C ASP A 8 0.14 16.16 -5.75
N ALA A 9 0.99 15.40 -6.46
CA ALA A 9 0.96 15.33 -7.92
C ALA A 9 -0.10 14.33 -8.45
N GLY A 10 -0.74 13.59 -7.55
CA GLY A 10 -1.84 12.67 -7.84
C GLY A 10 -1.42 11.20 -7.85
N LEU A 11 -2.36 10.36 -8.28
CA LEU A 11 -2.20 8.91 -8.33
C LEU A 11 -1.30 8.50 -9.51
N ARG A 12 -0.26 7.72 -9.23
CA ARG A 12 0.61 7.11 -10.25
C ARG A 12 0.87 5.64 -9.96
N GLU A 13 0.96 4.81 -11.01
CA GLU A 13 1.40 3.42 -10.86
C GLU A 13 2.92 3.33 -10.99
N LEU A 14 3.58 2.67 -10.03
CA LEU A 14 5.01 2.32 -10.15
C LEU A 14 5.24 1.01 -10.89
N THR A 15 4.23 0.15 -10.88
CA THR A 15 4.18 -1.07 -11.67
C THR A 15 3.47 -0.81 -13.01
N ASP A 16 3.48 -1.79 -13.91
CA ASP A 16 2.78 -1.70 -15.20
C ASP A 16 1.70 -2.77 -15.29
N GLY A 17 0.59 -2.58 -14.57
CA GLY A 17 -0.55 -3.49 -14.59
C GLY A 17 -1.61 -3.05 -15.61
N GLY A 18 -1.76 -3.78 -16.71
CA GLY A 18 -2.72 -3.41 -17.78
C GLY A 18 -4.21 -3.60 -17.49
N GLN A 19 -4.61 -4.02 -16.28
CA GLN A 19 -6.02 -4.29 -15.93
C GLN A 19 -6.67 -3.06 -15.26
N PRO A 20 -7.99 -2.81 -15.49
CA PRO A 20 -8.74 -1.80 -14.73
C PRO A 20 -8.60 -2.01 -13.22
N THR A 21 -8.57 -0.92 -12.45
CA THR A 21 -8.39 -0.95 -11.00
C THR A 21 -9.59 -0.41 -10.26
N ILE A 22 -9.90 -1.00 -9.11
CA ILE A 22 -10.84 -0.46 -8.12
C ILE A 22 -10.06 -0.16 -6.84
N ARG A 23 -10.03 1.11 -6.45
CA ARG A 23 -9.43 1.54 -5.18
C ARG A 23 -10.36 1.25 -4.01
N VAL A 24 -9.78 0.80 -2.90
CA VAL A 24 -10.49 0.44 -1.69
C VAL A 24 -9.77 1.06 -0.50
N ALA A 25 -10.47 1.91 0.23
CA ALA A 25 -10.14 2.25 1.61
C ALA A 25 -10.79 1.23 2.54
N ALA A 26 -10.04 0.73 3.52
CA ALA A 26 -10.58 -0.08 4.60
C ALA A 26 -9.82 0.20 5.91
N PRO A 27 -10.52 0.20 7.06
CA PRO A 27 -9.90 0.46 8.36
C PRO A 27 -8.97 -0.69 8.80
N ASP A 28 -9.15 -1.88 8.24
CA ASP A 28 -8.35 -3.06 8.55
C ASP A 28 -8.31 -4.07 7.39
N LEU A 29 -7.39 -5.04 7.49
CA LEU A 29 -7.17 -6.08 6.48
C LEU A 29 -8.36 -7.04 6.33
N GLN A 30 -9.12 -7.29 7.40
CA GLN A 30 -10.27 -8.18 7.34
C GLN A 30 -11.39 -7.56 6.50
N ARG A 31 -11.63 -6.25 6.70
CA ARG A 31 -12.59 -5.47 5.94
C ARG A 31 -12.15 -5.36 4.48
N ALA A 32 -10.88 -5.06 4.23
CA ALA A 32 -10.31 -5.03 2.87
C ALA A 32 -10.55 -6.36 2.12
N ARG A 33 -10.24 -7.50 2.78
CA ARG A 33 -10.44 -8.83 2.20
C ARG A 33 -11.91 -9.12 1.88
N ARG A 34 -12.84 -8.72 2.75
CA ARG A 34 -14.28 -8.86 2.51
C ARG A 34 -14.74 -8.02 1.32
N VAL A 35 -14.26 -6.78 1.20
CA VAL A 35 -14.58 -5.90 0.06
C VAL A 35 -14.05 -6.52 -1.24
N ARG A 36 -12.79 -6.96 -1.25
CA ARG A 36 -12.20 -7.64 -2.41
C ARG A 36 -13.00 -8.87 -2.84
N SER A 37 -13.37 -9.72 -1.89
CA SER A 37 -14.18 -10.92 -2.17
C SER A 37 -15.50 -10.57 -2.85
N ARG A 38 -16.16 -9.47 -2.45
CA ARG A 38 -17.42 -9.03 -3.07
C ARG A 38 -17.21 -8.51 -4.48
N ILE A 39 -16.17 -7.69 -4.69
CA ILE A 39 -15.82 -7.15 -6.01
C ILE A 39 -15.51 -8.30 -6.97
N ARG A 40 -14.75 -9.30 -6.51
CA ARG A 40 -14.35 -10.44 -7.34
C ARG A 40 -15.53 -11.34 -7.75
N SER A 41 -16.59 -11.38 -6.96
CA SER A 41 -17.82 -12.12 -7.30
C SER A 41 -18.72 -11.38 -8.31
N GLY A 42 -18.42 -10.11 -8.63
CA GLY A 42 -19.16 -9.34 -9.61
C GLY A 42 -18.73 -9.62 -11.06
N PRO A 43 -19.52 -9.19 -12.06
CA PRO A 43 -19.15 -9.28 -13.47
C PRO A 43 -18.05 -8.27 -13.78
N GLY A 44 -16.79 -8.69 -13.69
CA GLY A 44 -15.64 -7.85 -14.02
C GLY A 44 -14.31 -8.45 -13.56
N ASN A 45 -13.24 -8.15 -14.29
CA ASN A 45 -11.87 -8.55 -13.93
C ASN A 45 -11.04 -7.32 -13.59
N ALA A 46 -11.47 -6.58 -12.57
CA ALA A 46 -10.74 -5.43 -12.04
C ALA A 46 -9.79 -5.87 -10.90
N ALA A 47 -8.60 -5.29 -10.86
CA ALA A 47 -7.66 -5.45 -9.76
C ALA A 47 -8.08 -4.59 -8.57
N VAL A 48 -8.15 -5.17 -7.38
CA VAL A 48 -8.49 -4.43 -6.15
C VAL A 48 -7.21 -3.87 -5.53
N ILE A 49 -7.15 -2.54 -5.42
CA ILE A 49 -5.99 -1.80 -4.93
C ILE A 49 -6.34 -1.21 -3.56
N LEU A 50 -5.63 -1.65 -2.52
CA LEU A 50 -5.89 -1.24 -1.14
C LEU A 50 -5.09 0.00 -0.76
N ASP A 51 -5.78 0.99 -0.21
CA ASP A 51 -5.15 2.22 0.25
C ASP A 51 -4.47 2.01 1.61
N VAL A 52 -3.19 2.39 1.67
CA VAL A 52 -2.34 2.29 2.85
C VAL A 52 -1.64 3.63 3.06
N THR A 53 -1.96 4.29 4.17
CA THR A 53 -1.27 5.52 4.56
C THR A 53 0.05 5.17 5.25
N VAL A 54 1.15 5.69 4.74
CA VAL A 54 2.51 5.30 5.14
C VAL A 54 3.30 6.48 5.69
N ALA A 55 3.86 6.27 6.88
CA ALA A 55 4.87 7.12 7.49
C ALA A 55 6.17 6.31 7.62
N VAL A 56 7.10 6.53 6.70
CA VAL A 56 8.38 5.82 6.67
C VAL A 56 9.48 6.80 7.00
N ALA A 57 10.13 6.59 8.14
CA ALA A 57 11.23 7.42 8.61
C ALA A 57 12.35 6.53 9.14
N GLY A 58 13.59 7.06 9.14
CA GLY A 58 14.71 6.41 9.82
C GLY A 58 14.54 6.37 11.36
N ASP A 59 13.65 7.20 11.91
CA ASP A 59 13.27 7.24 13.31
C ASP A 59 11.77 6.98 13.48
N PHE A 60 11.43 5.97 14.30
CA PHE A 60 10.06 5.55 14.61
C PHE A 60 9.18 6.68 15.18
N ARG A 61 9.76 7.64 15.90
CA ARG A 61 9.03 8.78 16.48
C ARG A 61 8.51 9.74 15.41
N ALA A 62 9.32 10.01 14.40
CA ALA A 62 8.93 10.88 13.28
C ALA A 62 7.78 10.24 12.47
N ALA A 63 7.86 8.93 12.22
CA ALA A 63 6.79 8.19 11.54
C ALA A 63 5.47 8.25 12.31
N ARG A 64 5.51 8.15 13.64
CA ARG A 64 4.30 8.20 14.46
C ARG A 64 3.73 9.62 14.59
N GLY A 65 4.58 10.64 14.59
CA GLY A 65 4.20 12.06 14.59
C GLY A 65 3.41 12.46 13.33
N ALA A 66 3.80 11.94 12.15
CA ALA A 66 3.16 12.28 10.87
C ALA A 66 1.64 12.03 10.86
N PHE A 67 1.17 10.96 11.53
CA PHE A 67 -0.27 10.67 11.61
C PHE A 67 -1.06 11.64 12.50
N SER A 68 -0.39 12.38 13.38
CA SER A 68 -1.03 13.42 14.19
C SER A 68 -1.35 14.67 13.36
N GLU A 69 -0.61 14.90 12.27
CA GLU A 69 -0.75 16.07 11.39
C GLU A 69 -1.86 15.89 10.35
N LEU A 70 -2.16 14.65 9.95
CA LEU A 70 -3.16 14.30 8.94
C LEU A 70 -4.63 14.51 9.35
N GLY A 71 -4.91 14.78 10.63
CA GLY A 71 -6.27 14.92 11.13
C GLY A 71 -7.15 13.65 11.01
N ALA A 72 -8.36 13.71 11.57
CA ALA A 72 -9.27 12.56 11.67
C ALA A 72 -9.88 12.08 10.33
N SER A 73 -9.71 12.84 9.24
CA SER A 73 -10.31 12.54 7.93
C SER A 73 -9.64 11.38 7.18
N SER A 74 -8.47 10.89 7.62
CA SER A 74 -7.83 9.65 7.13
C SER A 74 -8.35 8.39 7.85
N GLY A 75 -9.61 8.38 8.30
CA GLY A 75 -10.16 7.41 9.25
C GLY A 75 -10.37 5.99 8.70
N ASP A 76 -10.36 5.80 7.38
CA ASP A 76 -10.78 4.56 6.74
C ASP A 76 -9.66 3.85 5.98
N THR A 77 -8.38 4.19 6.18
CA THR A 77 -7.25 3.49 5.55
C THR A 77 -6.37 2.81 6.59
N ILE A 78 -5.71 1.73 6.17
CA ILE A 78 -4.69 1.07 6.98
C ILE A 78 -3.51 2.01 7.12
N ARG A 79 -3.02 2.18 8.35
CA ARG A 79 -1.88 3.05 8.66
C ARG A 79 -0.65 2.22 8.97
N TYR A 80 0.46 2.55 8.32
CA TYR A 80 1.76 1.96 8.58
C TYR A 80 2.76 3.02 9.01
N ALA A 81 3.38 2.84 10.18
CA ALA A 81 4.54 3.63 10.64
C ALA A 81 5.73 2.70 10.86
N GLY A 82 6.86 2.96 10.20
CA GLY A 82 8.05 2.15 10.40
C GLY A 82 9.08 2.28 9.29
N THR A 83 9.70 1.15 8.93
CA THR A 83 10.81 1.08 7.97
C THR A 83 10.34 0.59 6.61
N VAL A 84 11.13 0.84 5.57
CA VAL A 84 10.88 0.27 4.22
C VAL A 84 10.80 -1.26 4.26
N ALA A 85 11.68 -1.92 5.03
CA ALA A 85 11.70 -3.38 5.12
C ALA A 85 10.42 -3.95 5.76
N GLY A 86 9.90 -3.25 6.78
CA GLY A 86 8.63 -3.61 7.41
C GLY A 86 7.44 -3.31 6.51
N LEU A 87 7.44 -2.20 5.77
CA LEU A 87 6.42 -1.89 4.78
C LEU A 87 6.37 -2.95 3.68
N ALA A 88 7.53 -3.37 3.17
CA ALA A 88 7.61 -4.46 2.21
C ALA A 88 7.11 -5.80 2.79
N GLY A 89 7.31 -6.04 4.10
CA GLY A 89 6.67 -7.14 4.84
C GLY A 89 5.16 -7.08 4.75
N LEU A 90 4.58 -5.96 5.19
CA LEU A 90 3.13 -5.74 5.16
C LEU A 90 2.54 -5.90 3.75
N VAL A 91 3.17 -5.32 2.73
CA VAL A 91 2.72 -5.46 1.34
C VAL A 91 2.78 -6.91 0.87
N GLY A 92 3.85 -7.64 1.20
CA GLY A 92 3.95 -9.08 0.92
C GLY A 92 2.86 -9.91 1.63
N ASP A 93 2.52 -9.54 2.86
CA ASP A 93 1.47 -10.22 3.64
C ASP A 93 0.08 -9.95 3.03
N ILE A 94 -0.20 -8.71 2.61
CA ILE A 94 -1.43 -8.33 1.88
C ILE A 94 -1.60 -9.17 0.61
N ALA A 95 -0.51 -9.32 -0.17
CA ALA A 95 -0.50 -10.16 -1.37
C ALA A 95 -0.79 -11.63 -1.03
N SER A 96 0.01 -12.21 -0.12
CA SER A 96 -0.05 -13.65 0.17
C SER A 96 -1.36 -14.08 0.83
N ALA A 97 -1.95 -13.20 1.66
CA ALA A 97 -3.26 -13.44 2.27
C ALA A 97 -4.44 -13.18 1.33
N GLY A 98 -4.18 -12.73 0.08
CA GLY A 98 -5.21 -12.43 -0.92
C GLY A 98 -6.13 -11.28 -0.52
N VAL A 99 -5.62 -10.33 0.28
CA VAL A 99 -6.37 -9.17 0.76
C VAL A 99 -6.59 -8.16 -0.37
N ALA A 100 -5.58 -7.95 -1.21
CA ALA A 100 -5.59 -7.05 -2.35
C ALA A 100 -4.71 -7.57 -3.50
N ASP A 101 -4.97 -7.11 -4.72
CA ASP A 101 -4.14 -7.38 -5.91
C ASP A 101 -2.98 -6.36 -6.03
N GLY A 102 -3.08 -5.25 -5.29
CA GLY A 102 -2.08 -4.21 -5.16
C GLY A 102 -2.38 -3.26 -4.02
N VAL A 103 -1.50 -2.28 -3.83
CA VAL A 103 -1.68 -1.22 -2.82
C VAL A 103 -1.44 0.16 -3.41
N THR A 104 -2.15 1.16 -2.87
CA THR A 104 -1.80 2.58 -3.01
C THR A 104 -1.07 3.01 -1.75
N LEU A 105 0.16 3.50 -1.89
CA LEU A 105 0.91 4.11 -0.81
C LEU A 105 0.56 5.60 -0.76
N ILE A 106 -0.09 6.02 0.32
CA ILE A 106 -0.49 7.41 0.55
C ILE A 106 0.47 8.00 1.58
N GLY A 107 1.17 9.08 1.24
CA GLY A 107 2.11 9.72 2.17
C GLY A 107 1.41 10.26 3.41
N ALA A 108 1.97 10.00 4.58
CA ALA A 108 1.48 10.62 5.81
C ALA A 108 1.85 12.11 5.93
N SER A 109 2.77 12.59 5.09
CA SER A 109 3.18 13.99 5.01
C SER A 109 3.81 14.28 3.64
N ALA A 110 3.76 15.53 3.17
CA ALA A 110 4.33 15.94 1.89
C ALA A 110 5.87 15.87 1.85
N GLN A 111 6.52 15.79 3.02
CA GLN A 111 7.98 15.71 3.16
C GLN A 111 8.52 14.30 2.86
N GLN A 112 7.66 13.29 2.76
CA GLN A 112 8.08 11.93 2.43
C GLN A 112 8.30 11.77 0.93
N ASP A 113 9.49 11.30 0.56
CA ASP A 113 9.79 10.86 -0.80
C ASP A 113 9.14 9.49 -1.06
N LEU A 114 7.82 9.50 -1.34
CA LEU A 114 7.04 8.30 -1.65
C LEU A 114 7.57 7.56 -2.87
N ASP A 115 8.12 8.29 -3.83
CA ASP A 115 8.72 7.78 -5.05
C ASP A 115 9.92 6.86 -4.73
N ARG A 116 10.83 7.33 -3.87
CA ARG A 116 11.93 6.52 -3.34
C ARG A 116 11.44 5.36 -2.48
N ILE A 117 10.52 5.61 -1.55
CA ILE A 117 9.96 4.58 -0.65
C ILE A 117 9.35 3.44 -1.48
N GLY A 118 8.51 3.76 -2.46
CA GLY A 118 7.84 2.77 -3.30
C GLY A 118 8.82 1.94 -4.13
N ARG A 119 9.85 2.58 -4.72
CA ARG A 119 10.93 1.86 -5.44
C ARG A 119 11.74 0.95 -4.53
N ASP A 120 12.04 1.39 -3.31
CA ASP A 120 12.78 0.57 -2.35
C ASP A 120 11.93 -0.63 -1.86
N VAL A 121 10.62 -0.43 -1.64
CA VAL A 121 9.67 -1.52 -1.35
C VAL A 121 9.64 -2.55 -2.48
N LEU A 122 9.53 -2.10 -3.73
CA LEU A 122 9.58 -2.99 -4.90
C LEU A 122 10.87 -3.80 -4.94
N ARG A 123 12.03 -3.16 -4.70
CA ARG A 123 13.33 -3.85 -4.66
C ARG A 123 13.36 -4.96 -3.61
N VAL A 124 12.85 -4.69 -2.40
CA VAL A 124 12.79 -5.68 -1.31
C VAL A 124 11.85 -6.84 -1.66
N LEU A 125 10.69 -6.56 -2.25
CA LEU A 125 9.75 -7.59 -2.69
C LEU A 125 10.35 -8.48 -3.78
N SER A 126 10.96 -7.89 -4.81
CA SER A 126 11.59 -8.65 -5.89
C SER A 126 12.75 -9.53 -5.39
N ALA A 127 13.53 -9.06 -4.43
CA ALA A 127 14.59 -9.86 -3.82
C ALA A 127 14.03 -11.06 -3.05
N ARG A 128 12.91 -10.89 -2.34
CA ARG A 128 12.23 -11.98 -1.61
C ARG A 128 11.63 -13.03 -2.54
N ASP A 129 11.03 -12.60 -3.65
CA ASP A 129 10.47 -13.53 -4.64
C ASP A 129 11.55 -14.37 -5.31
N GLN A 130 12.73 -13.80 -5.59
CA GLN A 130 13.88 -14.55 -6.12
C GLN A 130 14.38 -15.62 -5.15
N VAL A 131 14.45 -15.30 -3.84
CA VAL A 131 14.88 -16.28 -2.82
C VAL A 131 13.88 -17.43 -2.69
N ARG A 132 12.59 -17.20 -2.91
CA ARG A 132 11.57 -18.27 -2.87
C ARG A 132 11.55 -19.16 -4.11
N ALA A 133 12.14 -18.70 -5.22
CA ALA A 133 12.17 -19.41 -6.50
C ALA A 133 13.47 -20.20 -6.74
N SER A 134 14.42 -20.18 -5.78
CA SER A 134 15.68 -20.93 -5.80
C SER A 134 15.62 -22.13 -4.86
#